data_AF-A0A445N3H2-F1
#
_entry.id   AF-A0A445N3H2-F1
#
_cell.length_a   1.000
_cell.length_b   1.000
_cell.length_c   1.000
_cell.angle_alpha   90.00
_cell.angle_beta   90.00
_cell.angle_gamma   90.00
#
_symmetry.space_group_name_H-M   'P 1'
#
loop_
_entity.id
_entity.type
_entity.pdbx_description
1 polymer ?
#
loop_
_entity_poly.entity_id
_entity_poly.type
_entity_poly.pdbx_seq_one_letter_code
_entity_poly.pdbx_strand_id
1 'polypeptide(L)' 'MKQLLSFSGIEEERLHSKWISSAEGPEFAEEMRKFVENLRALGPSPLKDVNKGKKAA' A
#
# COMPACT_ATOMS: atom_id res chain seq x y z
N MET A 1 2.53 -0.35 13.73
CA MET A 1 1.72 -0.62 12.51
C MET A 1 2.41 -1.55 11.53
N LYS A 2 3.63 -1.25 11.06
CA LYS A 2 4.38 -2.15 10.15
C LYS A 2 4.50 -3.60 10.66
N GLN A 3 4.90 -3.76 11.92
CA GLN A 3 4.94 -5.08 12.58
C GLN A 3 3.59 -5.82 12.60
N LEU A 4 2.47 -5.10 12.70
CA LEU A 4 1.13 -5.69 12.65
C LEU A 4 0.80 -6.17 11.23
N LEU A 5 1.20 -5.41 10.21
CA LEU A 5 1.03 -5.80 8.80
C LEU A 5 1.84 -7.05 8.50
N SER A 6 3.12 -7.06 8.87
CA SER A 6 4.00 -8.22 8.73
C SER A 6 3.43 -9.45 9.46
N PHE A 7 2.98 -9.29 10.71
CA PHE A 7 2.30 -10.36 11.46
C PHE A 7 1.03 -10.88 10.76
N SER A 8 0.30 -10.01 10.05
CA SER A 8 -0.93 -10.36 9.34
C SER A 8 -0.68 -10.91 7.92
N GLY A 9 0.58 -11.12 7.52
CA GLY A 9 0.95 -11.60 6.19
C GLY A 9 0.85 -10.54 5.10
N ILE A 10 0.95 -9.25 5.46
CA ILE A 10 0.96 -8.12 4.53
C ILE A 10 2.36 -7.50 4.53
N GLU A 11 2.89 -7.27 3.33
CA GLU A 11 4.20 -6.65 3.13
C GLU A 11 4.21 -5.22 3.72
N GLU A 12 5.22 -4.90 4.52
CA GLU A 12 5.30 -3.62 5.25
C GLU A 12 5.41 -2.42 4.31
N GLU A 13 5.97 -2.64 3.11
CA GLU A 13 6.13 -1.67 2.03
C GLU A 13 4.79 -1.19 1.47
N ARG A 14 3.68 -1.92 1.72
CA ARG A 14 2.34 -1.47 1.35
C ARG A 14 1.81 -0.35 2.26
N LEU A 15 2.53 -0.02 3.34
CA LEU A 15 2.26 1.14 4.18
C LEU A 15 3.37 2.18 4.02
N HIS A 16 3.00 3.34 3.48
CA HIS A 16 3.87 4.50 3.37
C HIS A 16 3.29 5.65 4.20
N SER A 17 4.12 6.26 5.05
CA SER A 17 3.72 7.39 5.90
C SER A 17 4.79 8.46 5.82
N LYS A 18 4.40 9.64 5.36
CA LYS A 18 5.25 10.82 5.25
C LYS A 18 4.41 12.05 5.57
N TRP A 19 5.01 12.98 6.31
CA TRP A 19 4.41 14.28 6.59
C TRP A 19 4.78 15.22 5.45
N ILE A 20 3.76 15.79 4.81
CA ILE A 20 3.92 16.76 3.72
C ILE A 20 2.93 17.89 3.97
N SER A 21 3.42 19.13 3.97
CA SER A 21 2.59 20.31 4.19
C SER A 21 1.82 20.70 2.92
N SER A 22 0.78 21.52 3.07
CA SER A 22 -0.04 21.96 1.92
C SER A 22 0.73 22.80 0.89
N ALA A 23 1.91 23.33 1.23
CA ALA A 23 2.77 24.09 0.31
C ALA A 23 3.68 23.18 -0.56
N GLU A 24 3.87 21.92 -0.18
CA GLU A 24 4.80 20.97 -0.80
C GLU A 24 4.10 20.06 -1.82
N GLY A 25 3.32 20.69 -2.70
CA GLY A 25 2.57 19.99 -3.74
C GLY A 25 3.45 19.16 -4.70
N PRO A 26 4.57 19.70 -5.21
CA PRO A 26 5.49 18.93 -6.06
C PRO A 26 6.07 17.69 -5.37
N GLU A 27 6.45 17.81 -4.11
CA GLU A 27 7.02 16.73 -3.30
C GLU A 27 5.99 15.64 -3.00
N PHE A 28 4.73 16.03 -2.73
CA PHE A 28 3.62 15.08 -2.61
C PHE A 28 3.44 14.28 -3.90
N ALA A 29 3.43 14.96 -5.05
CA ALA A 29 3.24 14.30 -6.34
C ALA A 29 4.38 13.32 -6.65
N GLU A 30 5.63 13.68 -6.35
CA GLU A 30 6.77 12.78 -6.51
C GLU A 30 6.68 11.56 -5.58
N GLU A 31 6.36 11.77 -4.30
CA GLU A 31 6.24 10.69 -3.33
C GLU A 31 5.14 9.68 -3.72
N MET A 32 3.98 10.18 -4.16
CA MET A 32 2.88 9.32 -4.61
C MET A 32 3.25 8.54 -5.87
N ARG A 33 3.99 9.12 -6.82
CA ARG A 33 4.48 8.37 -8.00
C ARG A 33 5.38 7.21 -7.58
N LYS A 34 6.40 7.48 -6.76
CA LYS A 34 7.32 6.45 -6.25
C LYS A 34 6.59 5.37 -5.48
N PHE A 35 5.66 5.75 -4.61
CA PHE A 35 4.88 4.79 -3.84
C PHE A 35 4.01 3.89 -4.74
N VAL A 36 3.34 4.46 -5.75
CA VAL A 36 2.55 3.67 -6.71
C VAL A 36 3.44 2.74 -7.54
N GLU A 37 4.63 3.18 -7.95
CA GLU A 37 5.60 2.32 -8.64
C GLU A 37 6.03 1.14 -7.77
N ASN A 38 6.35 1.38 -6.50
CA ASN A 38 6.68 0.34 -5.53
C ASN A 38 5.52 -0.66 -5.36
N LEU A 39 4.27 -0.18 -5.24
CA LEU A 39 3.09 -1.03 -5.15
C LEU A 39 2.88 -1.87 -6.42
N ARG A 40 3.14 -1.31 -7.60
CA ARG A 40 3.05 -2.06 -8.87
C ARG A 40 4.08 -3.17 -8.92
N ALA A 41 5.31 -2.93 -8.45
CA ALA A 41 6.37 -3.93 -8.39
C ALA A 41 6.05 -5.08 -7.42
N LEU A 42 5.38 -4.79 -6.29
CA LEU A 42 4.91 -5.79 -5.33
C LEU A 42 3.72 -6.62 -5.84
N GLY A 43 3.07 -6.21 -6.93
CA GLY A 43 1.93 -6.90 -7.49
C GLY A 43 0.64 -6.79 -6.65
N PRO A 44 -0.40 -7.58 -7.00
CA PRO A 44 -1.71 -7.50 -6.36
C PRO A 44 -1.65 -7.67 -4.85
N SER A 45 -2.55 -6.98 -4.13
CA SER A 45 -2.65 -7.11 -2.68
C SER A 45 -3.04 -8.55 -2.27
N PRO A 46 -2.43 -9.11 -1.22
CA PRO A 46 -2.81 -10.42 -0.67
C PRO A 46 -4.27 -10.46 -0.17
N LEU A 47 -4.90 -9.29 0.04
CA LEU A 47 -6.30 -9.20 0.46
C LEU A 47 -7.30 -9.36 -0.70
N LYS A 48 -6.84 -9.30 -1.95
CA LYS A 48 -7.72 -9.32 -3.14
C LYS A 48 -8.48 -10.64 -3.30
N ASP A 49 -7.90 -11.76 -2.88
CA ASP A 49 -8.49 -13.09 -3.06
C ASP A 49 -9.43 -13.53 -1.92
N VAL A 50 -9.44 -12.81 -0.79
CA VAL A 50 -10.31 -13.12 0.37
C VAL A 50 -11.81 -13.01 0.00
N ASN A 51 -12.16 -12.27 -1.05
CA ASN A 51 -13.54 -12.10 -1.52
C ASN A 51 -14.01 -13.11 -2.60
N LYS A 52 -13.14 -13.97 -3.13
CA LYS A 52 -13.56 -15.03 -4.08
C LYS A 52 -14.28 -16.20 -3.39
N GLY A 53 -13.98 -16.47 -2.12
CA GLY A 53 -14.62 -17.54 -1.34
C GLY A 53 -16.05 -17.26 -0.86
N LYS A 54 -16.52 -16.00 -0.91
CA LYS A 54 -17.88 -15.60 -0.48
C LYS A 54 -18.89 -15.45 -1.63
N LYS A 55 -18.47 -15.59 -2.88
CA LYS A 55 -19.35 -15.49 -4.07
C LYS A 55 -19.74 -16.84 -4.67
N ALA A 56 -19.35 -17.95 -4.04
CA ALA A 56 -19.63 -19.32 -4.48
C ALA A 56 -20.49 -20.11 -3.46
N ALA A 57 -21.15 -19.42 -2.53
CA ALA A 57 -22.12 -19.98 -1.59
C ALA A 57 -23.49 -19.34 -1.83
#